data_AF-A0A1F9QNN0-F1
#
_entry.id   AF-A0A1F9QNN0-F1
#
_cell.length_a   1.000
_cell.length_b   1.000
_cell.length_c   1.000
_cell.angle_alpha   90.00
_cell.angle_beta   90.00
_cell.angle_gamma   90.00
#
_symmetry.space_group_name_H-M   'P 1'
#
loop_
_entity.id
_entity.type
_entity.pdbx_description
1 polymer ?
#
loop_
_entity_poly.entity_id
_entity_poly.type
_entity_poly.pdbx_seq_one_letter_code
_entity_poly.pdbx_strand_id
1 'polypeptide(L)'
;MPNKKIEAMLNKQMNAEFYNSHLYLAMAGWFESQNLTGFARWMEIQAEEERGHALRFYKHLKERRAAILVAEVPAVPIKYKSPLEAVTAAFNHEVHVSQEINKMLEAANSEKDFAAAIMLQWFVNEQVEEEAQTDAIVQQLKMAGESKGGLMQIDHHLGKRKDD
;
A
#
# COMPACT_ATOMS: atom_id res chain seq x y z
N MET A 1 25.44 9.33 6.07
CA MET A 1 24.69 8.24 6.71
C MET A 1 23.54 8.87 7.49
N PRO A 2 22.32 8.31 7.49
CA PRO A 2 21.23 8.79 8.32
C PRO A 2 21.59 8.66 9.80
N ASN A 3 21.00 9.49 10.66
CA ASN A 3 21.10 9.29 12.09
C ASN A 3 20.27 8.07 12.52
N LYS A 4 20.46 7.59 13.75
CA LYS A 4 19.82 6.35 14.22
C LYS A 4 18.29 6.42 14.28
N LYS A 5 17.72 7.61 14.48
CA LYS A 5 16.27 7.82 14.46
C LYS A 5 15.70 7.64 13.05
N ILE A 6 16.29 8.31 12.06
CA ILE A 6 15.86 8.19 10.65
C ILE A 6 16.12 6.79 10.12
N GLU A 7 17.27 6.18 10.43
CA GLU A 7 17.58 4.79 10.06
C GLU A 7 16.52 3.81 10.58
N ALA A 8 16.09 3.95 11.84
CA ALA A 8 15.07 3.10 12.43
C ALA A 8 13.69 3.32 11.78
N MET A 9 13.30 4.56 11.50
CA MET A 9 12.03 4.87 10.83
C MET A 9 11.99 4.30 9.40
N LEU A 10 13.07 4.45 8.64
CA LEU A 10 13.20 3.91 7.28
C LEU A 10 13.12 2.39 7.26
N ASN A 11 13.80 1.71 8.20
CA ASN A 11 13.68 0.25 8.33
C ASN A 11 12.27 -0.18 8.73
N LYS A 12 11.62 0.55 9.66
CA LYS A 12 10.24 0.26 10.05
C LYS A 12 9.30 0.36 8.84
N GLN A 13 9.39 1.44 8.06
CA GLN A 13 8.53 1.63 6.90
C GLN A 13 8.83 0.62 5.79
N MET A 14 10.10 0.31 5.51
CA MET A 14 10.48 -0.75 4.57
C MET A 14 9.77 -2.08 4.89
N ASN A 15 9.73 -2.47 6.17
CA ASN A 15 9.04 -3.70 6.58
C ASN A 15 7.51 -3.55 6.56
N ALA A 16 6.99 -2.35 6.80
CA ALA A 16 5.57 -2.06 6.64
C ALA A 16 5.12 -2.23 5.18
N GLU A 17 5.90 -1.75 4.20
CA GLU A 17 5.58 -1.95 2.77
C GLU A 17 5.66 -3.44 2.37
N PHE A 18 6.61 -4.20 2.92
CA PHE A 18 6.60 -5.65 2.73
C PHE A 18 5.35 -6.30 3.32
N TYR A 19 4.88 -5.84 4.48
CA TYR A 19 3.61 -6.29 5.05
C TYR A 19 2.43 -5.91 4.16
N ASN A 20 2.40 -4.70 3.58
CA ASN A 20 1.36 -4.23 2.68
C ASN A 20 1.28 -5.10 1.42
N SER A 21 2.43 -5.47 0.86
CA SER A 21 2.50 -6.44 -0.24
C SER A 21 1.83 -7.78 0.11
N HIS A 22 2.09 -8.32 1.31
CA HIS A 22 1.44 -9.57 1.76
C HIS A 22 -0.06 -9.37 2.03
N LEU A 23 -0.45 -8.21 2.57
CA LEU A 23 -1.84 -7.85 2.83
C LEU A 23 -2.63 -7.86 1.53
N TYR A 24 -2.16 -7.16 0.50
CA TYR A 24 -2.86 -7.08 -0.77
C TYR A 24 -2.86 -8.41 -1.53
N LEU A 25 -1.79 -9.20 -1.44
CA LEU A 25 -1.80 -10.56 -1.99
C LEU A 25 -2.84 -11.46 -1.28
N ALA A 26 -2.99 -11.34 0.03
CA ALA A 26 -4.03 -12.07 0.77
C ALA A 26 -5.45 -11.59 0.43
N MET A 27 -5.64 -10.28 0.22
CA MET A 27 -6.90 -9.71 -0.26
C MET A 27 -7.23 -10.22 -1.66
N ALA A 28 -6.25 -10.32 -2.56
CA ALA A 28 -6.43 -10.91 -3.87
C ALA A 28 -6.96 -12.35 -3.78
N GLY A 29 -6.32 -13.19 -2.96
CA GLY A 29 -6.78 -14.56 -2.72
C GLY A 29 -8.21 -14.63 -2.13
N TRP A 30 -8.57 -13.66 -1.28
CA TRP A 30 -9.94 -13.56 -0.78
C TRP A 30 -10.93 -13.19 -1.89
N PHE A 31 -10.65 -12.18 -2.73
CA PHE A 31 -11.51 -11.80 -3.85
C PHE A 31 -11.67 -12.93 -4.88
N GLU A 32 -10.59 -13.66 -5.16
CA GLU A 32 -10.62 -14.84 -6.05
C GLU A 32 -11.57 -15.91 -5.50
N SER A 33 -11.55 -16.16 -4.18
CA SER A 33 -12.48 -17.08 -3.53
C SER A 33 -13.95 -16.67 -3.62
N GLN A 34 -14.22 -15.39 -3.94
CA GLN A 34 -15.57 -14.84 -4.17
C GLN A 34 -15.95 -14.80 -5.65
N ASN A 35 -15.10 -15.30 -6.56
CA ASN A 35 -15.20 -15.17 -8.02
C ASN A 35 -15.20 -13.71 -8.52
N LEU A 36 -14.45 -12.84 -7.83
CA LEU A 36 -14.24 -11.43 -8.21
C LEU A 36 -12.82 -11.27 -8.76
N THR A 37 -12.60 -11.85 -9.94
CA THR A 37 -11.27 -11.99 -10.57
C THR A 37 -10.62 -10.66 -10.92
N GLY A 38 -11.41 -9.61 -11.20
CA GLY A 38 -10.88 -8.29 -11.51
C GLY A 38 -10.43 -7.52 -10.26
N PHE A 39 -11.15 -7.66 -9.15
CA PHE A 39 -10.66 -7.19 -7.85
C PHE A 39 -9.40 -7.96 -7.42
N ALA A 40 -9.39 -9.27 -7.61
CA ALA A 40 -8.21 -10.09 -7.32
C ALA A 40 -7.00 -9.60 -8.09
N ARG A 41 -7.14 -9.42 -9.41
CA ARG A 41 -6.08 -8.87 -10.27
C ARG A 41 -5.61 -7.49 -9.81
N TRP A 42 -6.52 -6.59 -9.46
CA TRP A 42 -6.15 -5.25 -8.99
C TRP A 42 -5.28 -5.32 -7.74
N MET A 43 -5.62 -6.20 -6.80
CA MET A 43 -4.88 -6.40 -5.54
C MET A 43 -3.55 -7.13 -5.75
N GLU A 44 -3.43 -8.02 -6.74
CA GLU A 44 -2.14 -8.62 -7.13
C GLU A 44 -1.16 -7.56 -7.64
N ILE A 45 -1.64 -6.62 -8.46
CA ILE A 45 -0.82 -5.52 -8.97
C ILE A 45 -0.38 -4.63 -7.80
N GLN A 46 -1.33 -4.27 -6.92
CA GLN A 46 -1.02 -3.50 -5.72
C GLN A 46 0.03 -4.19 -4.84
N ALA A 47 -0.06 -5.52 -4.69
CA ALA A 47 0.92 -6.28 -3.93
C ALA A 47 2.35 -6.17 -4.49
N GLU A 48 2.50 -6.13 -5.81
CA GLU A 48 3.81 -5.94 -6.45
C GLU A 48 4.30 -4.48 -6.36
N GLU A 49 3.40 -3.50 -6.46
CA GLU A 49 3.72 -2.08 -6.25
C GLU A 49 4.26 -1.84 -4.83
N GLU A 50 3.58 -2.35 -3.80
CA GLU A 50 4.05 -2.26 -2.41
C GLU A 50 5.39 -2.95 -2.19
N ARG A 51 5.63 -4.05 -2.89
CA ARG A 51 6.95 -4.68 -2.88
C ARG A 51 8.00 -3.76 -3.51
N GLY A 52 7.65 -3.05 -4.58
CA GLY A 52 8.45 -1.98 -5.17
C GLY A 52 8.73 -0.85 -4.18
N HIS A 53 7.72 -0.42 -3.40
CA HIS A 53 7.82 0.59 -2.35
C HIS A 53 8.83 0.18 -1.27
N ALA A 54 8.73 -1.06 -0.78
CA ALA A 54 9.68 -1.63 0.17
C ALA A 54 11.12 -1.61 -0.39
N LEU A 55 11.29 -2.01 -1.65
CA LEU A 55 12.60 -2.04 -2.31
C LEU A 55 13.19 -0.64 -2.56
N ARG A 56 12.36 0.39 -2.69
CA ARG A 56 12.81 1.79 -2.74
C ARG A 56 13.42 2.22 -1.42
N PHE A 57 12.79 1.90 -0.29
CA PHE A 57 13.39 2.14 1.04
C PHE A 57 14.68 1.35 1.23
N TYR A 58 14.68 0.05 0.87
CA TYR A 58 15.87 -0.79 0.91
C TYR A 58 17.04 -0.18 0.12
N LYS A 59 16.77 0.27 -1.11
CA LYS A 59 17.77 0.91 -1.96
C LYS A 59 18.31 2.18 -1.32
N HIS A 60 17.45 3.04 -0.76
CA HIS A 60 17.87 4.25 -0.07
C HIS A 60 18.79 3.94 1.12
N LEU A 61 18.41 3.00 1.98
CA LEU A 61 19.23 2.56 3.12
C LEU A 61 20.59 2.03 2.66
N LYS A 62 20.59 1.16 1.64
CA LYS A 62 21.80 0.58 1.04
C LYS A 62 22.76 1.65 0.52
N GLU A 63 22.26 2.59 -0.28
CA GLU A 63 23.07 3.66 -0.88
C GLU A 63 23.64 4.62 0.18
N ARG A 64 22.90 4.82 1.27
CA ARG A 64 23.35 5.63 2.41
C ARG A 64 24.24 4.87 3.39
N ARG A 65 24.56 3.60 3.12
CA ARG A 65 25.32 2.66 3.98
C ARG A 65 24.74 2.53 5.39
N ALA A 66 23.41 2.62 5.50
CA ALA A 66 22.69 2.39 6.74
C ALA A 66 22.57 0.88 7.03
N ALA A 67 22.34 0.52 8.29
CA ALA A 67 22.00 -0.86 8.61
C ALA A 67 20.61 -1.20 8.04
N ILE A 68 20.49 -2.38 7.43
CA ILE A 68 19.24 -2.88 6.86
C ILE A 68 18.77 -4.05 7.72
N LEU A 69 17.55 -3.94 8.24
CA LEU A 69 16.89 -4.94 9.05
C LEU A 69 15.65 -5.44 8.30
N VAL A 70 15.77 -6.60 7.64
CA VAL A 70 14.61 -7.31 7.09
C VAL A 70 14.04 -8.17 8.21
N ALA A 71 12.84 -7.83 8.65
CA ALA A 71 12.17 -8.46 9.78
C ALA A 71 11.20 -9.57 9.33
N GLU A 72 10.68 -10.30 10.30
CA GLU A 72 9.53 -11.18 10.09
C GLU A 72 8.31 -10.36 9.65
N VAL A 73 7.54 -10.88 8.70
CA VAL A 73 6.27 -10.29 8.26
C VAL A 73 5.14 -10.89 9.10
N PRO A 74 4.40 -10.09 9.88
CA PRO A 74 3.26 -10.57 10.65
C PRO A 74 2.15 -11.16 9.77
N ALA A 75 1.32 -12.03 10.35
CA ALA A 75 0.14 -12.54 9.67
C ALA A 75 -0.84 -11.40 9.31
N VAL A 76 -1.42 -11.48 8.11
CA VAL A 76 -2.38 -10.52 7.57
C VAL A 76 -3.82 -11.06 7.67
N PRO A 77 -4.84 -10.20 7.66
CA PRO A 77 -6.24 -10.64 7.54
C PRO A 77 -6.48 -11.41 6.24
N ILE A 78 -7.29 -12.47 6.30
CA ILE A 78 -7.60 -13.35 5.15
C ILE A 78 -9.11 -13.50 4.87
N LYS A 79 -9.96 -12.82 5.64
CA LYS A 79 -11.41 -12.92 5.54
C LYS A 79 -12.06 -11.56 5.73
N TYR A 80 -12.97 -11.24 4.82
CA TYR A 80 -13.85 -10.08 4.87
C TYR A 80 -15.29 -10.55 4.66
N LYS A 81 -16.28 -9.78 5.12
CA LYS A 81 -17.71 -10.13 5.00
C LYS A 81 -18.28 -9.71 3.65
N SER A 82 -17.68 -8.71 2.99
CA SER A 82 -18.13 -8.21 1.70
C SER A 82 -17.00 -7.50 0.94
N PRO A 83 -17.12 -7.35 -0.40
CA PRO A 83 -16.18 -6.56 -1.20
C PRO A 83 -16.03 -5.12 -0.69
N LEU A 84 -17.14 -4.50 -0.27
CA LEU A 84 -17.13 -3.15 0.27
C LEU A 84 -16.32 -3.07 1.57
N GLU A 85 -16.46 -4.04 2.49
CA GLU A 85 -15.66 -4.09 3.72
C GLU A 85 -14.18 -4.29 3.39
N ALA A 86 -13.85 -5.19 2.47
CA ALA A 86 -12.47 -5.43 2.05
C ALA A 86 -11.81 -4.16 1.50
N VAL A 87 -12.40 -3.52 0.48
CA VAL A 87 -11.81 -2.30 -0.11
C VAL A 87 -11.83 -1.12 0.87
N THR A 88 -12.83 -1.01 1.74
CA THR A 88 -12.83 0.03 2.78
C THR A 88 -11.68 -0.20 3.78
N ALA A 89 -11.35 -1.45 4.09
CA ALA A 89 -10.18 -1.77 4.92
C ALA A 89 -8.87 -1.40 4.21
N ALA A 90 -8.74 -1.66 2.90
CA ALA A 90 -7.59 -1.20 2.11
C ALA A 90 -7.48 0.33 2.11
N PHE A 91 -8.58 1.05 1.84
CA PHE A 91 -8.57 2.51 1.83
C PHE A 91 -8.14 3.11 3.19
N ASN A 92 -8.71 2.59 4.28
CA ASN A 92 -8.32 3.05 5.62
C ASN A 92 -6.86 2.74 5.95
N HIS A 93 -6.35 1.62 5.42
CA HIS A 93 -4.95 1.25 5.55
C HIS A 93 -4.05 2.22 4.77
N GLU A 94 -4.40 2.57 3.53
CA GLU A 94 -3.66 3.58 2.75
C GLU A 94 -3.62 4.95 3.44
N VAL A 95 -4.74 5.41 3.98
CA VAL A 95 -4.78 6.64 4.79
C VAL A 95 -3.84 6.55 6.00
N HIS A 96 -3.70 5.36 6.60
CA HIS A 96 -2.74 5.15 7.69
C HIS A 96 -1.29 5.22 7.19
N VAL A 97 -0.97 4.60 6.05
CA VAL A 97 0.36 4.64 5.42
C VAL A 97 0.76 6.09 5.11
N SER A 98 -0.15 6.87 4.52
CA SER A 98 0.07 8.31 4.25
C SER A 98 0.41 9.11 5.50
N GLN A 99 -0.27 8.82 6.62
CA GLN A 99 0.04 9.46 7.89
C GLN A 99 1.42 9.10 8.41
N GLU A 100 1.87 7.85 8.26
CA GLU A 100 3.23 7.44 8.64
C GLU A 100 4.28 8.12 7.74
N ILE A 101 4.06 8.18 6.42
CA ILE A 101 4.94 8.90 5.48
C ILE A 101 5.05 10.38 5.85
N ASN A 102 3.94 11.05 6.17
CA ASN A 102 3.96 12.45 6.60
C ASN A 102 4.78 12.66 7.88
N LYS A 103 4.62 11.79 8.88
CA LYS A 103 5.45 11.81 10.12
C LYS A 103 6.92 11.58 9.82
N MET A 104 7.24 10.68 8.88
CA MET A 104 8.61 10.44 8.44
C MET A 104 9.22 11.67 7.77
N LEU A 105 8.46 12.36 6.92
CA LEU A 105 8.93 13.57 6.24
C LEU A 105 9.17 14.71 7.24
N GLU A 106 8.27 14.90 8.21
CA GLU A 106 8.45 15.86 9.31
C GLU A 106 9.72 15.54 10.12
N ALA A 107 9.92 14.28 10.48
CA ALA A 107 11.12 13.85 11.19
C ALA A 107 12.39 14.07 10.35
N ALA A 108 12.39 13.71 9.07
CA ALA A 108 13.53 13.91 8.18
C ALA A 108 13.93 15.39 8.07
N ASN A 109 12.95 16.29 7.95
CA ASN A 109 13.20 17.74 7.93
C ASN A 109 13.73 18.26 9.28
N SER A 110 13.15 17.82 10.39
CA SER A 110 13.57 18.22 11.74
C SER A 110 15.01 17.78 12.04
N GLU A 111 15.37 16.57 11.62
CA GLU A 111 16.72 16.01 11.76
C GLU A 111 17.69 16.49 10.67
N LYS A 112 17.22 17.33 9.73
CA LYS A 112 17.99 17.84 8.58
C LYS A 112 18.55 16.72 7.68
N ASP A 113 17.89 15.56 7.62
CA ASP A 113 18.21 14.50 6.64
C ASP A 113 17.46 14.78 5.33
N PHE A 114 17.96 15.77 4.57
CA PHE A 114 17.35 16.20 3.32
C PHE A 114 17.33 15.10 2.25
N ALA A 115 18.27 14.15 2.30
CA ALA A 115 18.27 13.02 1.37
C ALA A 115 17.10 12.08 1.65
N ALA A 116 16.79 11.80 2.93
CA ALA A 116 15.58 11.07 3.28
C ALA A 116 14.32 11.88 2.93
N ALA A 117 14.30 13.19 3.20
CA ALA A 117 13.17 14.06 2.88
C ALA A 117 12.83 14.06 1.37
N ILE A 118 13.83 14.19 0.49
CA ILE A 118 13.64 14.13 -0.97
C ILE A 118 13.09 12.78 -1.42
N MET A 119 13.60 11.68 -0.85
CA MET A 119 13.08 10.35 -1.16
C MET A 119 11.62 10.20 -0.71
N LEU A 120 11.27 10.70 0.49
CA LEU A 120 9.92 10.67 1.03
C LEU A 120 8.93 11.55 0.27
N GLN A 121 9.37 12.60 -0.43
CA GLN A 121 8.49 13.38 -1.32
C GLN A 121 7.89 12.54 -2.44
N TRP A 122 8.62 11.54 -2.95
CA TRP A 122 8.06 10.59 -3.92
C TRP A 122 6.87 9.85 -3.30
N PHE A 123 7.04 9.32 -2.08
CA PHE A 123 5.98 8.62 -1.36
C PHE A 123 4.79 9.53 -1.01
N VAL A 124 5.02 10.82 -0.71
CA VAL A 124 3.91 11.76 -0.49
C VAL A 124 3.04 11.88 -1.75
N ASN A 125 3.64 11.94 -2.94
CA ASN A 125 2.88 11.98 -4.18
C ASN A 125 2.20 10.64 -4.46
N GLU A 126 2.93 9.54 -4.27
CA GLU A 126 2.40 8.18 -4.47
C GLU A 126 1.15 7.95 -3.62
N GLN A 127 1.21 8.26 -2.32
CA GLN A 127 0.11 8.05 -1.40
C GLN A 127 -1.15 8.88 -1.75
N VAL A 128 -0.99 10.03 -2.43
CA VAL A 128 -2.14 10.79 -2.93
C VAL A 128 -2.86 10.02 -4.04
N GLU A 129 -2.09 9.32 -4.90
CA GLU A 129 -2.65 8.46 -5.94
C GLU A 129 -3.28 7.20 -5.34
N GLU A 130 -2.61 6.56 -4.38
CA GLU A 130 -3.12 5.36 -3.67
C GLU A 130 -4.45 5.60 -2.96
N GLU A 131 -4.54 6.69 -2.19
CA GLU A 131 -5.78 7.09 -1.52
C GLU A 131 -6.90 7.35 -2.54
N ALA A 132 -6.62 8.07 -3.62
CA ALA A 132 -7.60 8.43 -4.63
C ALA A 132 -8.11 7.19 -5.40
N GLN A 133 -7.20 6.29 -5.79
CA GLN A 133 -7.55 5.07 -6.51
C GLN A 133 -8.39 4.15 -5.62
N THR A 134 -7.98 3.95 -4.36
CA THR A 134 -8.68 3.05 -3.46
C THR A 134 -10.04 3.62 -3.01
N ASP A 135 -10.14 4.93 -2.74
CA ASP A 135 -11.42 5.57 -2.44
C ASP A 135 -12.38 5.48 -3.64
N ALA A 136 -11.91 5.68 -4.87
CA ALA A 136 -12.76 5.59 -6.05
C ALA A 136 -13.48 4.23 -6.13
N ILE A 137 -12.79 3.14 -5.80
CA ILE A 137 -13.39 1.79 -5.74
C ILE A 137 -14.43 1.71 -4.61
N VAL A 138 -14.13 2.25 -3.42
CA VAL A 138 -15.09 2.32 -2.31
C VAL A 138 -16.36 3.07 -2.72
N GLN A 139 -16.23 4.23 -3.37
CA GLN A 139 -17.37 5.04 -3.80
C GLN A 139 -18.18 4.35 -4.90
N GLN A 140 -17.53 3.67 -5.84
CA GLN A 140 -18.22 2.87 -6.86
C GLN A 140 -19.02 1.72 -6.25
N LEU A 141 -18.45 1.02 -5.26
CA LEU A 141 -19.15 -0.06 -4.54
C LEU A 141 -20.35 0.49 -3.73
N LYS A 142 -20.19 1.63 -3.06
CA LYS A 142 -21.31 2.30 -2.36
C LYS A 142 -22.42 2.70 -3.33
N MET A 143 -22.05 3.24 -4.49
CA MET A 143 -23.00 3.64 -5.53
C MET A 143 -23.75 2.44 -6.13
N ALA A 144 -23.06 1.32 -6.34
CA ALA A 144 -23.67 0.09 -6.84
C ALA A 144 -24.64 -0.54 -5.82
N GLY A 145 -24.41 -0.35 -4.52
CA GLY A 145 -25.24 -0.90 -3.46
C GLY A 145 -25.30 -2.42 -3.54
N GLU A 146 -26.50 -2.99 -3.57
CA GLU A 146 -26.73 -4.45 -3.67
C GLU A 146 -26.82 -4.96 -5.12
N SER A 147 -26.56 -4.11 -6.12
CA SER A 147 -26.65 -4.49 -7.52
C SER A 147 -25.55 -5.47 -7.92
N LYS A 148 -25.91 -6.73 -8.14
CA LYS A 148 -24.99 -7.76 -8.67
C LYS A 148 -24.42 -7.35 -10.03
N GLY A 149 -25.23 -6.75 -10.90
CA GLY A 149 -24.77 -6.24 -12.19
C GLY A 149 -23.75 -5.11 -12.05
N GLY A 150 -23.96 -4.22 -11.09
CA GLY A 150 -23.00 -3.15 -10.76
C GLY A 150 -21.67 -3.71 -10.25
N LEU A 151 -21.72 -4.68 -9.33
CA LEU A 151 -20.52 -5.35 -8.83
C LEU A 151 -19.73 -6.03 -9.95
N MET A 152 -20.40 -6.75 -10.86
CA MET A 152 -19.74 -7.41 -12.00
C MET A 152 -19.13 -6.41 -12.99
N GLN A 153 -19.77 -5.25 -13.19
CA GLN A 153 -19.22 -4.19 -14.04
C GLN A 153 -17.94 -3.57 -13.44
N ILE A 154 -17.95 -3.33 -12.13
CA ILE A 154 -16.77 -2.83 -11.40
C ILE A 154 -15.65 -3.88 -11.47
N ASP A 155 -15.95 -5.15 -11.17
CA ASP A 155 -14.98 -6.24 -11.25
C ASP A 155 -14.34 -6.31 -12.65
N HIS A 156 -15.15 -6.33 -13.70
CA HIS A 156 -14.65 -6.34 -15.08
C HIS A 156 -13.80 -5.10 -15.44
N HIS A 157 -14.12 -3.94 -14.86
CA HIS A 157 -13.31 -2.74 -15.05
C HIS A 157 -11.95 -2.85 -14.37
N LEU A 158 -11.92 -3.28 -13.10
CA LEU A 158 -10.69 -3.44 -12.32
C LEU A 158 -9.74 -4.48 -12.93
N GLY A 159 -10.28 -5.56 -13.51
CA GLY A 159 -9.49 -6.56 -14.22
C GLY A 159 -8.76 -6.06 -15.47
N LYS A 160 -8.99 -4.81 -15.89
CA LYS A 160 -8.26 -4.16 -17.00
C LYS A 160 -7.05 -3.35 -16.54
N ARG A 161 -6.80 -3.22 -15.22
CA ARG A 161 -5.57 -2.60 -14.70
C ARG A 161 -4.38 -3.36 -15.29
N LYS A 162 -3.44 -2.62 -15.85
CA LYS A 162 -2.21 -3.16 -16.41
C LYS A 162 -1.10 -3.08 -15.37
N ASP A 163 -0.11 -3.94 -15.54
CA ASP A 163 1.16 -3.82 -14.83
C ASP A 163 1.89 -2.64 -15.47
N ASP A 164 2.29 -1.66 -14.66
CA ASP A 164 3.10 -0.51 -15.09
C ASP A 164 4.61 -0.85 -15.16
#